data_AF-A0A165XQT4-F1
#
_entry.id   AF-A0A165XQT4-F1
#
_cell.length_a   1.000
_cell.length_b   1.000
_cell.length_c   1.000
_cell.angle_alpha   90.00
_cell.angle_beta   90.00
_cell.angle_gamma   90.00
#
_symmetry.space_group_name_H-M   'P 1'
#
loop_
_entity.id
_entity.type
_entity.pdbx_description
1 polymer ?
#
loop_
_entity_poly.entity_id
_entity_poly.type
_entity_poly.pdbx_seq_one_letter_code
_entity_poly.pdbx_strand_id
1 'polypeptide(L)'
;MPAPVSPFRAPYELCTTRKHVHRALSILSGFPLVVLDCEGRSLGQSDGTLSLLCLGTPVAGDSQHVFLFDMQALAPCPRSRGAIAAFLERGPIKVCWDGRMDAIEIFHSFGIPLTGVLDLQVVEVVARQTVLGEKNQEREERLAKHKFGYRFVEEHRARMGGLHVVRGLQNCVEFYHPDLHIEKDASVVEMHQNGETHRWMERPLPANLLHYAANDIRLIAHILSIFDTLGFFQRDFWSLVEKSNRYIARTQRVQIDEPLRPSGLLLLESLSDESAQHECVKCGALLPLSCFENLSWRIEGARGTGVRRRHCQLCVTTSLRDHTSLPKDGSEWVETSQFPTSTIPPSTTTSFSQASSHQQYNPYRNKGRVPCTFLPLLQPQPQTLRLVAV
;
A
#
# COMPACT_ATOMS: atom_id res chain seq x y z
N MET A 1 -38.33 -19.31 -1.18
CA MET A 1 -37.05 -18.66 -0.84
C MET A 1 -36.31 -18.43 -2.14
N PRO A 2 -35.85 -17.21 -2.45
CA PRO A 2 -34.97 -17.02 -3.60
C PRO A 2 -33.70 -17.84 -3.40
N ALA A 3 -33.26 -18.54 -4.44
CA ALA A 3 -32.01 -19.29 -4.41
C ALA A 3 -30.86 -18.32 -4.08
N PRO A 4 -29.85 -18.75 -3.29
CA PRO A 4 -28.67 -17.94 -3.08
C PRO A 4 -28.06 -17.62 -4.44
N VAL A 5 -27.91 -16.33 -4.73
CA VAL A 5 -27.24 -15.84 -5.93
C VAL A 5 -25.83 -16.43 -5.90
N SER A 6 -25.48 -17.21 -6.92
CA SER A 6 -24.16 -17.81 -7.00
C SER A 6 -23.11 -16.69 -6.95
N PRO A 7 -22.09 -16.78 -6.06
CA PRO A 7 -21.08 -15.74 -5.97
C PRO A 7 -20.42 -15.59 -7.34
N PHE A 8 -20.30 -14.35 -7.80
CA PHE A 8 -19.72 -14.00 -9.08
C PHE A 8 -18.33 -14.64 -9.20
N ARG A 9 -18.17 -15.64 -10.07
CA ARG A 9 -16.86 -16.28 -10.30
C ARG A 9 -16.06 -15.40 -11.24
N ALA A 10 -15.09 -14.67 -10.69
CA ALA A 10 -14.14 -13.90 -11.48
C ALA A 10 -13.41 -14.83 -12.48
N PRO A 11 -13.49 -14.60 -13.81
CA PRO A 11 -12.74 -15.39 -14.77
C PRO A 11 -11.24 -15.10 -14.60
N TYR A 12 -10.43 -16.17 -14.58
CA TYR A 12 -8.97 -16.09 -14.51
C TYR A 12 -8.31 -17.19 -15.33
N GLU A 13 -7.02 -17.01 -15.62
CA GLU A 13 -6.17 -18.01 -16.25
C GLU A 13 -5.04 -18.48 -15.33
N LEU A 14 -5.05 -19.76 -15.00
CA LEU A 14 -4.02 -20.39 -14.19
C LEU A 14 -2.77 -20.71 -15.03
N CYS A 15 -1.68 -20.03 -14.74
CA CYS A 15 -0.41 -20.12 -15.45
C CYS A 15 0.54 -21.10 -14.76
N THR A 16 0.47 -22.38 -15.13
CA THR A 16 1.34 -23.47 -14.63
C THR A 16 2.42 -23.90 -15.62
N THR A 17 2.41 -23.38 -16.85
CA THR A 17 3.33 -23.78 -17.92
C THR A 17 4.01 -22.58 -18.56
N ARG A 18 5.16 -22.82 -19.22
CA ARG A 18 5.86 -21.79 -20.01
C ARG A 18 4.97 -21.13 -21.07
N LYS A 19 4.07 -21.90 -21.70
CA LYS A 19 3.17 -21.39 -22.74
C LYS A 19 2.17 -20.39 -22.14
N HIS A 20 1.60 -20.71 -20.98
CA HIS A 20 0.68 -19.79 -20.28
C HIS A 20 1.42 -18.51 -19.87
N VAL A 21 2.62 -18.64 -19.29
CA VAL A 21 3.46 -17.48 -18.91
C VAL A 21 3.73 -16.57 -20.10
N HIS A 22 4.19 -17.11 -21.23
CA HIS A 22 4.49 -16.29 -22.40
C HIS A 22 3.25 -15.55 -22.93
N ARG A 23 2.09 -16.22 -22.98
CA ARG A 23 0.83 -15.61 -23.41
C ARG A 23 0.40 -14.50 -22.46
N ALA A 24 0.41 -14.77 -21.15
CA ALA A 24 0.04 -13.78 -20.14
C ALA A 24 0.91 -12.52 -20.23
N LEU A 25 2.24 -12.70 -20.26
CA LEU A 25 3.18 -11.57 -20.37
C LEU A 25 3.02 -10.81 -21.69
N SER A 26 2.72 -11.48 -22.81
CA SER A 26 2.44 -10.82 -24.08
C SER A 26 1.21 -9.91 -24.03
N ILE A 27 0.14 -10.34 -23.35
CA ILE A 27 -1.08 -9.54 -23.17
C ILE A 27 -0.81 -8.37 -22.23
N LEU A 28 -0.20 -8.64 -21.08
CA LEU A 28 0.10 -7.63 -20.06
C LEU A 28 1.06 -6.54 -20.54
N SER A 29 2.03 -6.89 -21.41
CA SER A 29 2.97 -5.93 -22.01
C SER A 29 2.30 -4.91 -22.93
N GLY A 30 1.04 -5.14 -23.34
CA GLY A 30 0.25 -4.18 -24.11
C GLY A 30 -0.28 -2.99 -23.29
N PHE A 31 -0.07 -2.98 -21.97
CA PHE A 31 -0.60 -1.95 -21.07
C PHE A 31 0.54 -1.22 -20.34
N PRO A 32 0.43 0.11 -20.12
CA PRO A 32 1.42 0.87 -19.35
C PRO A 32 1.33 0.62 -17.85
N LEU A 33 0.18 0.13 -17.37
CA LEU A 33 -0.08 -0.24 -15.99
C LEU A 33 -0.54 -1.70 -15.96
N VAL A 34 -0.17 -2.43 -14.93
CA VAL A 34 -0.71 -3.76 -14.62
C VAL A 34 -1.05 -3.84 -13.15
N VAL A 35 -2.12 -4.56 -12.81
CA VAL A 35 -2.47 -4.83 -11.43
C VAL A 35 -1.63 -5.98 -10.91
N LEU A 36 -1.16 -5.89 -9.67
CA LEU A 36 -0.32 -6.88 -9.01
C LEU A 36 -0.83 -7.15 -7.60
N ASP A 37 -0.83 -8.43 -7.23
CA ASP A 37 -1.05 -8.94 -5.88
C ASP A 37 -0.34 -10.30 -5.71
N CYS A 38 0.01 -10.69 -4.50
CA CYS A 38 0.68 -11.96 -4.19
C CYS A 38 -0.06 -12.73 -3.09
N GLU A 39 -0.06 -14.06 -3.22
CA GLU A 39 -0.61 -14.95 -2.21
C GLU A 39 0.40 -16.02 -1.81
N GLY A 40 0.40 -16.42 -0.55
CA GLY A 40 1.27 -17.48 -0.06
C GLY A 40 1.32 -17.60 1.45
N ARG A 41 2.26 -18.42 1.90
CA ARG A 41 2.44 -18.71 3.32
C ARG A 41 3.28 -17.61 3.97
N SER A 42 2.80 -17.04 5.07
CA SER A 42 3.54 -16.08 5.90
C SER A 42 4.24 -14.96 5.10
N LEU A 43 3.57 -14.40 4.08
CA LEU A 43 4.19 -13.39 3.21
C LEU A 43 4.81 -12.24 4.02
N GLY A 44 6.03 -11.84 3.64
CA GLY A 44 6.81 -10.79 4.27
C GLY A 44 7.57 -11.21 5.53
N GLN A 45 7.52 -12.50 5.90
CA GLN A 45 8.33 -13.09 6.97
C GLN A 45 9.56 -13.80 6.42
N SER A 46 10.54 -14.05 7.28
CA SER A 46 11.80 -14.70 6.92
C SER A 46 11.64 -16.11 6.32
N ASP A 47 10.59 -16.83 6.72
CA ASP A 47 10.20 -18.16 6.22
C ASP A 47 9.00 -18.13 5.26
N GLY A 48 8.65 -16.93 4.80
CA GLY A 48 7.59 -16.65 3.83
C GLY A 48 7.81 -17.40 2.53
N THR A 49 6.72 -17.77 1.86
CA THR A 49 6.81 -18.47 0.58
C THR A 49 5.68 -18.05 -0.34
N LEU A 50 6.06 -17.46 -1.47
CA LEU A 50 5.17 -17.13 -2.58
C LEU A 50 4.54 -18.39 -3.18
N SER A 51 3.21 -18.42 -3.21
CA SER A 51 2.41 -19.47 -3.83
C SER A 51 1.84 -19.04 -5.18
N LEU A 52 1.23 -17.86 -5.22
CA LEU A 52 0.70 -17.24 -6.43
C LEU A 52 1.30 -15.85 -6.60
N LEU A 53 1.74 -15.53 -7.81
CA LEU A 53 1.87 -14.16 -8.27
C LEU A 53 0.66 -13.87 -9.16
N CYS A 54 -0.10 -12.84 -8.84
CA CYS A 54 -1.34 -12.51 -9.52
C CYS A 54 -1.13 -11.23 -10.32
N LEU A 55 -1.43 -11.26 -11.62
CA LEU A 55 -1.32 -10.08 -12.49
C LEU A 55 -2.61 -9.88 -13.28
N GLY A 56 -3.01 -8.62 -13.44
CA GLY A 56 -4.19 -8.26 -14.21
C GLY A 56 -3.96 -7.09 -15.15
N THR A 57 -4.73 -7.05 -16.23
CA THR A 57 -4.87 -5.81 -17.01
C THR A 57 -5.53 -4.72 -16.16
N PRO A 58 -5.26 -3.42 -16.40
CA PRO A 58 -5.74 -2.32 -15.57
C PRO A 58 -7.20 -1.93 -15.86
N VAL A 59 -7.89 -2.68 -16.73
CA VAL A 59 -9.28 -2.43 -17.10
C VAL A 59 -10.18 -3.08 -16.05
N ALA A 60 -11.09 -2.31 -15.45
CA ALA A 60 -12.08 -2.84 -14.52
C ALA A 60 -13.26 -3.52 -15.24
N GLY A 61 -13.88 -4.51 -14.61
CA GLY A 61 -15.05 -5.22 -15.14
C GLY A 61 -14.73 -6.46 -15.97
N ASP A 62 -15.71 -6.92 -16.76
CA ASP A 62 -15.69 -8.26 -17.39
C ASP A 62 -14.64 -8.44 -18.48
N SER A 63 -14.13 -7.34 -19.04
CA SER A 63 -13.04 -7.35 -20.02
C SER A 63 -11.66 -7.48 -19.36
N GLN A 64 -11.57 -7.47 -18.03
CA GLN A 64 -10.29 -7.65 -17.35
C GLN A 64 -9.74 -9.06 -17.57
N HIS A 65 -8.50 -9.14 -18.04
CA HIS A 65 -7.75 -10.38 -18.01
C HIS A 65 -6.98 -10.51 -16.70
N VAL A 66 -7.21 -11.62 -15.99
CA VAL A 66 -6.55 -11.97 -14.73
C VAL A 66 -5.75 -13.25 -14.92
N PHE A 67 -4.47 -13.21 -14.53
CA PHE A 67 -3.53 -14.32 -14.65
C PHE A 67 -3.00 -14.68 -13.27
N LEU A 68 -3.17 -15.94 -12.87
CA LEU A 68 -2.65 -16.47 -11.61
C LEU A 68 -1.44 -17.35 -11.93
N PHE A 69 -0.24 -16.88 -11.62
CA PHE A 69 0.99 -17.63 -11.84
C PHE A 69 1.23 -18.56 -10.65
N ASP A 70 1.06 -19.86 -10.86
CA ASP A 70 1.33 -20.86 -9.82
C ASP A 70 2.85 -21.01 -9.66
N MET A 71 3.40 -20.33 -8.66
CA MET A 71 4.82 -20.25 -8.44
C MET A 71 5.44 -21.58 -8.00
N GLN A 72 4.63 -22.49 -7.45
CA GLN A 72 5.04 -23.85 -7.10
C GLN A 72 5.14 -24.71 -8.37
N ALA A 73 4.14 -24.68 -9.23
CA ALA A 73 4.18 -25.39 -10.50
C ALA A 73 5.27 -24.86 -11.46
N LEU A 74 5.58 -23.57 -11.38
CA LEU A 74 6.62 -22.92 -12.18
C LEU A 74 8.04 -23.01 -11.58
N ALA A 75 8.19 -23.49 -10.35
CA ALA A 75 9.50 -23.67 -9.70
C ALA A 75 10.53 -24.43 -10.57
N PRO A 76 10.18 -25.58 -11.19
CA PRO A 76 11.11 -26.32 -12.06
C PRO A 76 11.31 -25.68 -13.45
N CYS A 77 10.74 -24.49 -13.73
CA CYS A 77 10.82 -23.80 -15.02
C CYS A 77 11.64 -22.49 -14.94
N PRO A 78 13.00 -22.54 -14.88
CA PRO A 78 13.82 -21.32 -14.74
C PRO A 78 13.57 -20.26 -15.81
N ARG A 79 13.32 -20.68 -17.05
CA ARG A 79 13.01 -19.75 -18.17
C ARG A 79 11.72 -18.96 -17.94
N SER A 80 10.70 -19.60 -17.37
CA SER A 80 9.44 -18.93 -17.03
C SER A 80 9.64 -17.94 -15.89
N ARG A 81 10.35 -18.35 -14.84
CA ARG A 81 10.69 -17.48 -13.70
C ARG A 81 11.53 -16.28 -14.12
N GLY A 82 12.53 -16.49 -14.97
CA GLY A 82 13.35 -15.41 -15.51
C GLY A 82 12.56 -14.42 -16.37
N ALA A 83 11.59 -14.89 -17.17
CA ALA A 83 10.71 -14.02 -17.94
C ALA A 83 9.78 -13.18 -17.04
N ILE A 84 9.23 -13.78 -15.98
CA ILE A 84 8.42 -13.07 -14.99
C ILE A 84 9.26 -12.02 -14.26
N ALA A 85 10.47 -12.38 -13.80
CA ALA A 85 11.39 -11.45 -13.15
C ALA A 85 11.72 -10.25 -14.06
N ALA A 86 12.09 -10.50 -15.32
CA ALA A 86 12.38 -9.44 -16.28
C ALA A 86 11.16 -8.53 -16.53
N PHE A 87 9.95 -9.09 -16.55
CA PHE A 87 8.72 -8.32 -16.69
C PHE A 87 8.45 -7.45 -15.46
N LEU A 88 8.62 -7.97 -14.24
CA LEU A 88 8.43 -7.19 -13.01
C LEU A 88 9.46 -6.06 -12.88
N GLU A 89 10.72 -6.32 -13.25
CA GLU A 89 11.82 -5.36 -13.16
C GLU A 89 11.71 -4.24 -14.21
N ARG A 90 11.42 -4.58 -15.48
CA ARG A 90 11.56 -3.66 -16.63
C ARG A 90 10.26 -3.34 -17.35
N GLY A 91 9.17 -4.01 -16.96
CA GLY A 91 7.88 -3.88 -17.61
C GLY A 91 7.10 -2.66 -17.12
N PRO A 92 5.76 -2.73 -17.16
CA PRO A 92 4.88 -1.61 -16.84
C PRO A 92 4.96 -1.18 -15.37
N ILE A 93 4.23 -0.12 -15.02
CA ILE A 93 4.02 0.26 -13.63
C ILE A 93 3.08 -0.78 -12.98
N LYS A 94 3.48 -1.30 -11.82
CA LYS A 94 2.69 -2.26 -11.05
C LYS A 94 1.77 -1.49 -10.11
N VAL A 95 0.47 -1.67 -10.27
CA VAL A 95 -0.56 -1.10 -9.41
C VAL A 95 -0.92 -2.14 -8.36
N CYS A 96 -0.71 -1.82 -7.09
CA CYS A 96 -0.98 -2.74 -5.98
C CYS A 96 -1.80 -2.04 -4.89
N TRP A 97 -2.29 -2.81 -3.92
CA TRP A 97 -2.86 -2.29 -2.69
C TRP A 97 -2.02 -2.74 -1.51
N ASP A 98 -1.33 -1.82 -0.85
CA ASP A 98 -0.43 -2.13 0.27
C ASP A 98 0.68 -3.14 -0.08
N GLY A 99 1.44 -2.84 -1.14
CA GLY A 99 2.40 -3.75 -1.80
C GLY A 99 3.67 -4.07 -1.02
N ARG A 100 3.70 -3.81 0.28
CA ARG A 100 4.89 -3.95 1.14
C ARG A 100 5.33 -5.39 1.27
N MET A 101 4.37 -6.30 1.49
CA MET A 101 4.65 -7.73 1.65
C MET A 101 4.95 -8.36 0.28
N ASP A 102 4.24 -7.96 -0.78
CA ASP A 102 4.51 -8.38 -2.16
C ASP A 102 5.94 -8.06 -2.58
N ALA A 103 6.41 -6.84 -2.28
CA ALA A 103 7.75 -6.41 -2.62
C ALA A 103 8.85 -7.21 -1.90
N ILE A 104 8.60 -7.66 -0.67
CA ILE A 104 9.51 -8.55 0.07
C ILE A 104 9.53 -9.93 -0.59
N GLU A 105 8.35 -10.49 -0.88
CA GLU A 105 8.21 -11.83 -1.43
C GLU A 105 8.73 -11.97 -2.86
N ILE A 106 8.55 -10.92 -3.66
CA ILE A 106 9.15 -10.82 -5.00
C ILE A 106 10.68 -10.77 -4.89
N PHE A 107 11.22 -10.00 -3.94
CA PHE A 107 12.67 -9.96 -3.71
C PHE A 107 13.21 -11.34 -3.31
N HIS A 108 12.59 -12.03 -2.35
CA HIS A 108 13.02 -13.37 -1.95
C HIS A 108 12.86 -14.41 -3.07
N SER A 109 11.78 -14.34 -3.84
CA SER A 109 11.48 -15.31 -4.89
C SER A 109 12.34 -15.13 -6.14
N PHE A 110 12.70 -13.90 -6.50
CA PHE A 110 13.32 -13.59 -7.79
C PHE A 110 14.68 -12.88 -7.67
N GLY A 111 15.07 -12.41 -6.50
CA GLY A 111 16.31 -11.66 -6.29
C GLY A 111 16.30 -10.25 -6.91
N ILE A 112 15.12 -9.71 -7.23
CA ILE A 112 14.96 -8.39 -7.86
C ILE A 112 14.19 -7.44 -6.94
N PRO A 113 14.57 -6.15 -6.87
CA PRO A 113 13.73 -5.16 -6.21
C PRO A 113 12.49 -4.87 -7.07
N LEU A 114 11.31 -4.83 -6.43
CA LEU A 114 10.11 -4.34 -7.10
C LEU A 114 10.19 -2.81 -7.23
N THR A 115 10.25 -2.32 -8.48
CA THR A 115 10.33 -0.88 -8.79
C THR A 115 9.17 -0.47 -9.69
N GLY A 116 8.92 0.83 -9.85
CA GLY A 116 7.83 1.33 -10.70
C GLY A 116 6.47 0.89 -10.17
N VAL A 117 6.22 1.14 -8.88
CA VAL A 117 4.97 0.77 -8.21
C VAL A 117 4.07 1.99 -8.00
N LEU A 118 2.77 1.80 -8.20
CA LEU A 118 1.71 2.71 -7.79
C LEU A 118 0.84 1.99 -6.74
N ASP A 119 1.05 2.34 -5.48
CA ASP A 119 0.31 1.78 -4.37
C ASP A 119 -0.96 2.60 -4.11
N LEU A 120 -2.12 2.00 -4.36
CA LEU A 120 -3.40 2.70 -4.24
C LEU A 120 -3.78 3.05 -2.79
N GLN A 121 -3.25 2.34 -1.79
CA GLN A 121 -3.45 2.72 -0.39
C GLN A 121 -2.71 4.04 -0.07
N VAL A 122 -1.50 4.21 -0.62
CA VAL A 122 -0.76 5.47 -0.54
C VAL A 122 -1.50 6.58 -1.29
N VAL A 123 -1.96 6.31 -2.51
CA VAL A 123 -2.73 7.28 -3.32
C VAL A 123 -3.95 7.76 -2.54
N GLU A 124 -4.70 6.86 -1.91
CA GLU A 124 -5.89 7.19 -1.15
C GLU A 124 -5.58 8.13 0.02
N VAL A 125 -4.52 7.85 0.80
CA VAL A 125 -4.13 8.71 1.93
C VAL A 125 -3.70 10.09 1.46
N VAL A 126 -2.91 10.18 0.38
CA VAL A 126 -2.48 11.47 -0.18
C VAL A 126 -3.69 12.25 -0.69
N ALA A 127 -4.59 11.60 -1.42
CA ALA A 127 -5.74 12.21 -2.04
C ALA A 127 -6.73 12.82 -1.04
N ARG A 128 -6.86 12.25 0.17
CA ARG A 128 -7.68 12.82 1.25
C ARG A 128 -7.39 14.30 1.45
N GLN A 129 -6.12 14.67 1.59
CA GLN A 129 -5.73 16.06 1.79
C GLN A 129 -5.70 16.83 0.46
N THR A 130 -5.10 16.26 -0.59
CA THR A 130 -4.77 17.03 -1.81
C THR A 130 -5.94 17.19 -2.79
N VAL A 131 -6.90 16.27 -2.76
CA VAL A 131 -8.07 16.25 -3.66
C VAL A 131 -9.37 16.44 -2.89
N LEU A 132 -9.57 15.69 -1.80
CA LEU A 132 -10.80 15.74 -1.01
C LEU A 132 -10.83 16.90 0.00
N GLY A 133 -9.68 17.53 0.27
CA GLY A 133 -9.59 18.69 1.14
C GLY A 133 -9.71 18.39 2.64
N GLU A 134 -9.48 17.13 3.05
CA GLU A 134 -9.53 16.65 4.43
C GLU A 134 -8.75 17.57 5.37
N LYS A 135 -9.37 17.90 6.51
CA LYS A 135 -8.78 18.70 7.58
C LYS A 135 -8.17 17.81 8.66
N ASN A 136 -7.26 18.38 9.46
CA ASN A 136 -6.65 17.68 10.60
C ASN A 136 -7.68 17.11 11.57
N GLN A 137 -8.81 17.80 11.79
CA GLN A 137 -9.89 17.31 12.65
C GLN A 137 -10.46 15.97 12.14
N GLU A 138 -10.76 15.87 10.84
CA GLU A 138 -11.31 14.65 10.24
C GLU A 138 -10.30 13.48 10.30
N ARG A 139 -9.01 13.79 10.15
CA ARG A 139 -7.93 12.82 10.35
C ARG A 139 -7.87 12.32 11.79
N GLU A 140 -7.93 13.23 12.76
CA GLU A 140 -7.92 12.91 14.20
C GLU A 140 -9.15 12.09 14.61
N GLU A 141 -10.33 12.45 14.12
CA GLU A 141 -11.56 11.67 14.31
C GLU A 141 -11.40 10.24 13.76
N ARG A 142 -10.70 10.07 12.64
CA ARG A 142 -10.38 8.75 12.07
C ARG A 142 -9.45 7.94 12.96
N LEU A 143 -8.38 8.56 13.46
CA LEU A 143 -7.46 7.94 14.42
C LEU A 143 -8.21 7.49 15.68
N ALA A 144 -9.07 8.36 16.21
CA ALA A 144 -9.87 8.09 17.39
C ALA A 144 -10.84 6.92 17.15
N LYS A 145 -11.65 7.01 16.09
CA LYS A 145 -12.70 6.02 15.80
C LYS A 145 -12.17 4.63 15.50
N HIS A 146 -11.03 4.52 14.82
CA HIS A 146 -10.58 3.25 14.25
C HIS A 146 -9.38 2.62 14.96
N LYS A 147 -8.62 3.35 15.77
CA LYS A 147 -7.35 2.84 16.31
C LYS A 147 -7.07 3.15 17.78
N PHE A 148 -7.45 4.32 18.29
CA PHE A 148 -6.92 4.81 19.57
C PHE A 148 -7.96 5.25 20.60
N GLY A 149 -9.19 5.57 20.19
CA GLY A 149 -10.20 6.19 21.06
C GLY A 149 -10.01 7.70 21.22
N TYR A 150 -11.11 8.43 21.41
CA TYR A 150 -11.13 9.90 21.41
C TYR A 150 -10.23 10.51 22.50
N ARG A 151 -10.34 10.02 23.74
CA ARG A 151 -9.56 10.53 24.87
C ARG A 151 -8.04 10.40 24.62
N PHE A 152 -7.60 9.27 24.10
CA PHE A 152 -6.18 9.03 23.84
C PHE A 152 -5.64 9.97 22.74
N VAL A 153 -6.41 10.19 21.67
CA VAL A 153 -6.04 11.12 20.59
C VAL A 153 -5.98 12.56 21.11
N GLU A 154 -6.93 12.95 21.97
CA GLU A 154 -6.93 14.29 22.59
C GLU A 154 -5.69 14.51 23.46
N GLU A 155 -5.39 13.56 24.36
CA GLU A 155 -4.23 13.62 25.26
C GLU A 155 -2.87 13.62 24.52
N HIS A 156 -2.81 13.02 23.33
CA HIS A 156 -1.56 12.84 22.57
C HIS A 156 -1.55 13.54 21.20
N ARG A 157 -2.46 14.49 20.96
CA ARG A 157 -2.68 15.15 19.64
C ARG A 157 -1.39 15.61 18.98
N ALA A 158 -0.52 16.30 19.73
CA ALA A 158 0.74 16.84 19.21
C ALA A 158 1.70 15.75 18.69
N ARG A 159 1.65 14.54 19.25
CA ARG A 159 2.52 13.41 18.86
C ARG A 159 1.96 12.58 17.70
N MET A 160 0.69 12.79 17.34
CA MET A 160 0.01 12.11 16.25
C MET A 160 -0.05 12.94 14.95
N GLY A 161 0.61 14.09 14.93
CA GLY A 161 0.75 14.87 13.70
C GLY A 161 1.30 14.01 12.56
N GLY A 162 0.67 14.09 11.39
CA GLY A 162 1.11 13.35 10.21
C GLY A 162 0.73 11.87 10.16
N LEU A 163 0.16 11.33 11.23
CA LEU A 163 -0.25 9.93 11.31
C LEU A 163 -1.63 9.73 10.70
N HIS A 164 -1.75 8.80 9.76
CA HIS A 164 -3.01 8.46 9.10
C HIS A 164 -3.37 7.00 9.33
N VAL A 165 -4.66 6.73 9.55
CA VAL A 165 -5.20 5.38 9.45
C VAL A 165 -5.36 5.02 7.98
N VAL A 166 -4.74 3.92 7.56
CA VAL A 166 -4.95 3.36 6.22
C VAL A 166 -6.19 2.46 6.18
N ARG A 167 -6.86 2.40 5.04
CA ARG A 167 -7.99 1.48 4.82
C ARG A 167 -7.48 0.14 4.28
N GLY A 168 -8.18 -0.94 4.58
CA GLY A 168 -8.05 -2.18 3.81
C GLY A 168 -8.74 -2.03 2.45
N LEU A 169 -8.38 -2.89 1.47
CA LEU A 169 -8.88 -2.84 0.10
C LEU A 169 -10.42 -2.84 0.06
N GLN A 170 -11.03 -3.82 0.72
CA GLN A 170 -12.49 -3.96 0.80
C GLN A 170 -13.15 -2.70 1.38
N ASN A 171 -12.68 -2.23 2.54
CA ASN A 171 -13.22 -1.02 3.18
C ASN A 171 -13.04 0.25 2.32
N CYS A 172 -12.07 0.26 1.41
CA CYS A 172 -11.90 1.34 0.45
C CYS A 172 -12.93 1.25 -0.68
N VAL A 173 -13.19 0.04 -1.20
CA VAL A 173 -14.22 -0.20 -2.22
C VAL A 173 -15.59 0.20 -1.70
N GLU A 174 -15.96 -0.28 -0.51
CA GLU A 174 -17.24 0.07 0.13
C GLU A 174 -17.39 1.57 0.38
N PHE A 175 -16.28 2.26 0.65
CA PHE A 175 -16.32 3.70 0.91
C PHE A 175 -16.56 4.53 -0.36
N TYR A 176 -15.87 4.21 -1.46
CA TYR A 176 -15.96 4.99 -2.70
C TYR A 176 -17.00 4.45 -3.70
N HIS A 177 -17.45 3.21 -3.53
CA HIS A 177 -18.43 2.57 -4.39
C HIS A 177 -19.33 1.62 -3.56
N PRO A 178 -20.18 2.16 -2.68
CA PRO A 178 -20.99 1.36 -1.75
C PRO A 178 -21.92 0.35 -2.43
N ASP A 179 -22.30 0.60 -3.69
CA ASP A 179 -23.16 -0.30 -4.47
C ASP A 179 -22.40 -1.50 -5.06
N LEU A 180 -21.06 -1.49 -5.01
CA LEU A 180 -20.24 -2.62 -5.47
C LEU A 180 -20.11 -3.59 -4.29
N HIS A 181 -21.11 -4.46 -4.14
CA HIS A 181 -21.05 -5.52 -3.15
C HIS A 181 -20.23 -6.69 -3.69
N ILE A 182 -19.08 -6.92 -3.08
CA ILE A 182 -18.24 -8.08 -3.38
C ILE A 182 -18.11 -8.87 -2.09
N GLU A 183 -18.84 -9.98 -2.03
CA GLU A 183 -18.77 -10.92 -0.91
C GLU A 183 -17.41 -11.62 -0.93
N LYS A 184 -16.68 -11.53 0.18
CA LYS A 184 -15.52 -12.40 0.41
C LYS A 184 -16.00 -13.79 0.74
N ASP A 185 -15.31 -14.80 0.19
CA ASP A 185 -15.55 -16.18 0.58
C ASP A 185 -15.26 -16.32 2.08
N ALA A 186 -16.30 -16.64 2.87
CA ALA A 186 -16.22 -16.72 4.32
C ALA A 186 -15.15 -17.70 4.80
N SER A 187 -14.92 -18.79 4.05
CA SER A 187 -13.89 -19.78 4.40
C SER A 187 -12.47 -19.22 4.27
N VAL A 188 -12.25 -18.30 3.33
CA VAL A 188 -10.95 -17.66 3.13
C VAL A 188 -10.74 -16.55 4.16
N VAL A 189 -11.81 -15.82 4.52
CA VAL A 189 -11.77 -14.84 5.62
C VAL A 189 -11.43 -15.53 6.94
N GLU A 190 -12.09 -16.64 7.25
CA GLU A 190 -11.81 -17.45 8.44
C GLU A 190 -10.39 -18.01 8.42
N MET A 191 -9.92 -18.51 7.29
CA MET A 191 -8.53 -18.96 7.11
C MET A 191 -7.52 -17.86 7.45
N HIS A 192 -7.72 -16.62 6.98
CA HIS A 192 -6.84 -15.49 7.32
C HIS A 192 -6.91 -15.13 8.80
N GLN A 193 -8.10 -15.16 9.41
CA GLN A 193 -8.28 -14.88 10.83
C GLN A 193 -7.60 -15.92 11.72
N ASN A 194 -7.61 -17.18 11.30
CA ASN A 194 -6.94 -18.29 12.00
C ASN A 194 -5.44 -18.38 11.68
N GLY A 195 -4.91 -17.51 10.82
CA GLY A 195 -3.50 -17.54 10.42
C GLY A 195 -3.10 -18.78 9.62
N GLU A 196 -4.06 -19.46 8.98
CA GLU A 196 -3.87 -20.71 8.23
C GLU A 196 -3.24 -20.48 6.85
N THR A 197 -2.25 -19.58 6.75
CA THR A 197 -1.61 -19.19 5.48
C THR A 197 -0.90 -20.36 4.78
N HIS A 198 -0.61 -21.46 5.49
CA HIS A 198 -0.06 -22.68 4.92
C HIS A 198 -0.97 -23.31 3.85
N ARG A 199 -2.28 -23.06 3.89
CA ARG A 199 -3.24 -23.60 2.91
C ARG A 199 -3.00 -23.08 1.49
N TRP A 200 -2.38 -21.91 1.34
CA TRP A 200 -1.91 -21.44 0.04
C TRP A 200 -0.89 -22.37 -0.61
N MET A 201 -0.25 -23.27 0.14
CA MET A 201 0.74 -24.21 -0.38
C MET A 201 0.14 -25.54 -0.84
N GLU A 202 -1.15 -25.79 -0.58
CA GLU A 202 -1.84 -27.01 -0.99
C GLU A 202 -1.89 -27.13 -2.52
N ARG A 203 -1.77 -28.36 -3.07
CA ARG A 203 -1.90 -28.63 -4.50
C ARG A 203 -2.74 -29.90 -4.76
N PRO A 204 -3.68 -29.88 -5.73
CA PRO A 204 -4.10 -28.70 -6.52
C PRO A 204 -4.69 -27.62 -5.60
N LEU A 205 -4.41 -26.35 -5.92
CA LEU A 205 -4.82 -25.25 -5.05
C LEU A 205 -6.36 -25.18 -5.02
N PRO A 206 -6.99 -25.10 -3.83
CA PRO A 206 -8.43 -25.00 -3.70
C PRO A 206 -9.05 -23.89 -4.55
N ALA A 207 -10.19 -24.19 -5.19
CA ALA A 207 -10.82 -23.28 -6.13
C ALA A 207 -11.29 -21.96 -5.49
N ASN A 208 -11.70 -21.98 -4.21
CA ASN A 208 -12.03 -20.78 -3.44
C ASN A 208 -10.82 -19.85 -3.28
N LEU A 209 -9.62 -20.40 -3.05
CA LEU A 209 -8.38 -19.61 -2.96
C LEU A 209 -7.99 -18.99 -4.31
N LEU A 210 -8.15 -19.74 -5.41
CA LEU A 210 -7.94 -19.20 -6.76
C LEU A 210 -8.94 -18.07 -7.08
N HIS A 211 -10.22 -18.25 -6.74
CA HIS A 211 -11.22 -17.20 -6.90
C HIS A 211 -10.93 -15.98 -6.04
N TYR A 212 -10.50 -16.19 -4.79
CA TYR A 212 -10.13 -15.10 -3.89
C TYR A 212 -8.99 -14.26 -4.49
N ALA A 213 -7.89 -14.89 -4.90
CA ALA A 213 -6.74 -14.22 -5.51
C ALA A 213 -7.12 -13.48 -6.80
N ALA A 214 -7.97 -14.07 -7.64
CA ALA A 214 -8.46 -13.42 -8.84
C ALA A 214 -9.36 -12.20 -8.53
N ASN A 215 -10.16 -12.29 -7.47
CA ASN A 215 -11.06 -11.23 -7.06
C ASN A 215 -10.30 -10.01 -6.51
N ASP A 216 -9.22 -10.20 -5.76
CA ASP A 216 -8.40 -9.10 -5.26
C ASP A 216 -7.76 -8.29 -6.40
N ILE A 217 -7.31 -8.94 -7.48
CA ILE A 217 -6.88 -8.26 -8.71
C ILE A 217 -8.01 -7.43 -9.37
N ARG A 218 -9.25 -7.92 -9.34
CA ARG A 218 -10.39 -7.16 -9.87
C ARG A 218 -10.72 -5.96 -8.99
N LEU A 219 -10.74 -6.14 -7.68
CA LEU A 219 -10.98 -5.07 -6.71
C LEU A 219 -9.96 -3.93 -6.88
N ILE A 220 -8.67 -4.25 -7.04
CA ILE A 220 -7.64 -3.24 -7.26
C ILE A 220 -7.87 -2.50 -8.59
N ALA A 221 -8.26 -3.18 -9.68
CA ALA A 221 -8.59 -2.52 -10.94
C ALA A 221 -9.84 -1.61 -10.82
N HIS A 222 -10.86 -2.04 -10.07
CA HIS A 222 -12.03 -1.21 -9.79
C HIS A 222 -11.65 0.06 -9.03
N ILE A 223 -10.85 -0.05 -7.96
CA ILE A 223 -10.35 1.12 -7.23
C ILE A 223 -9.51 2.02 -8.13
N LEU A 224 -8.63 1.47 -8.96
CA LEU A 224 -7.86 2.24 -9.93
C LEU A 224 -8.78 3.08 -10.83
N SER A 225 -9.84 2.47 -11.38
CA SER A 225 -10.82 3.16 -12.22
C SER A 225 -11.61 4.25 -11.47
N ILE A 226 -11.97 3.99 -10.21
CA ILE A 226 -12.67 4.95 -9.35
C ILE A 226 -11.76 6.15 -9.06
N PHE A 227 -10.50 5.90 -8.69
CA PHE A 227 -9.53 6.95 -8.38
C PHE A 227 -9.21 7.82 -9.59
N ASP A 228 -9.18 7.24 -10.78
CA ASP A 228 -9.05 8.00 -12.02
C ASP A 228 -10.25 8.94 -12.23
N THR A 229 -11.47 8.42 -12.05
CA THR A 229 -12.71 9.19 -12.17
C THR A 229 -12.78 10.33 -11.14
N LEU A 230 -12.32 10.09 -9.91
CA LEU A 230 -12.24 11.09 -8.84
C LEU A 230 -11.07 12.07 -9.03
N GLY A 231 -10.22 11.87 -10.03
CA GLY A 231 -9.11 12.76 -10.34
C GLY A 231 -7.90 12.63 -9.42
N PHE A 232 -7.73 11.51 -8.72
CA PHE A 232 -6.64 11.30 -7.76
C PHE A 232 -5.26 11.32 -8.42
N PHE A 233 -5.18 11.01 -9.72
CA PHE A 233 -3.93 11.00 -10.50
C PHE A 233 -3.64 12.31 -11.25
N GLN A 234 -4.59 13.24 -11.34
CA GLN A 234 -4.53 14.33 -12.31
C GLN A 234 -3.40 15.32 -12.06
N ARG A 235 -3.01 15.53 -10.80
CA ARG A 235 -2.02 16.55 -10.43
C ARG A 235 -0.58 16.06 -10.52
N ASP A 236 -0.32 14.85 -10.04
CA ASP A 236 1.06 14.43 -9.79
C ASP A 236 1.26 12.91 -9.76
N PHE A 237 0.90 12.25 -10.87
CA PHE A 237 1.02 10.79 -11.00
C PHE A 237 2.42 10.26 -10.68
N TRP A 238 3.48 10.91 -11.16
CA TRP A 238 4.86 10.43 -10.97
C TRP A 238 5.34 10.61 -9.52
N SER A 239 4.93 11.66 -8.81
CA SER A 239 5.20 11.78 -7.39
C SER A 239 4.45 10.73 -6.57
N LEU A 240 3.25 10.32 -6.99
CA LEU A 240 2.55 9.19 -6.36
C LEU A 240 3.31 7.89 -6.55
N VAL A 241 3.79 7.61 -7.76
CA VAL A 241 4.67 6.45 -8.04
C VAL A 241 5.91 6.50 -7.16
N GLU A 242 6.60 7.64 -7.09
CA GLU A 242 7.81 7.77 -6.27
C GLU A 242 7.52 7.58 -4.76
N LYS A 243 6.42 8.13 -4.25
CA LYS A 243 5.96 7.91 -2.88
C LYS A 243 5.65 6.44 -2.60
N SER A 244 5.02 5.75 -3.55
CA SER A 244 4.74 4.31 -3.45
C SER A 244 6.01 3.47 -3.48
N ASN A 245 7.00 3.81 -4.31
CA ASN A 245 8.30 3.14 -4.31
C ASN A 245 9.00 3.31 -2.94
N ARG A 246 8.98 4.51 -2.35
CA ARG A 246 9.52 4.74 -0.99
C ARG A 246 8.75 3.97 0.08
N TYR A 247 7.44 3.85 -0.06
CA TYR A 247 6.59 3.12 0.87
C TYR A 247 6.98 1.63 0.94
N ILE A 248 7.15 0.97 -0.22
CA ILE A 248 7.51 -0.46 -0.26
C ILE A 248 9.00 -0.72 0.01
N ALA A 249 9.90 0.18 -0.40
CA ALA A 249 11.35 -0.01 -0.21
C ALA A 249 11.74 0.02 1.29
N ARG A 250 10.93 0.67 2.12
CA ARG A 250 11.17 0.76 3.56
C ARG A 250 10.93 -0.54 4.29
N THR A 251 9.94 -1.33 3.88
CA THR A 251 9.67 -2.62 4.52
C THR A 251 10.70 -3.67 4.18
N GLN A 252 11.37 -3.56 3.03
CA GLN A 252 12.50 -4.43 2.68
C GLN A 252 13.72 -4.24 3.59
N ARG A 253 13.83 -3.13 4.33
CA ARG A 253 14.96 -2.81 5.21
C ARG A 253 14.71 -3.09 6.68
N VAL A 254 13.47 -3.34 7.09
CA VAL A 254 13.15 -3.69 8.48
C VAL A 254 13.70 -5.09 8.73
N GLN A 255 14.33 -5.29 9.89
CA GLN A 255 14.96 -6.57 10.25
C GLN A 255 14.01 -7.73 9.95
N ILE A 256 14.55 -8.71 9.23
CA ILE A 256 13.88 -9.89 8.68
C ILE A 256 13.06 -10.66 9.75
N ASP A 257 13.42 -10.50 11.03
CA ASP A 257 12.80 -11.18 12.17
C ASP A 257 11.66 -10.39 12.85
N GLU A 258 11.51 -9.08 12.58
CA GLU A 258 10.39 -8.27 13.07
C GLU A 258 9.93 -7.27 12.00
N PRO A 259 9.38 -7.73 10.86
CA PRO A 259 8.77 -6.83 9.90
C PRO A 259 7.76 -5.96 10.65
N LEU A 260 7.83 -4.63 10.45
CA LEU A 260 6.82 -3.69 10.90
C LEU A 260 5.48 -4.22 10.41
N ARG A 261 4.76 -4.94 11.28
CA ARG A 261 3.45 -5.48 10.93
C ARG A 261 2.62 -4.31 10.44
N PRO A 262 1.80 -4.49 9.38
CA PRO A 262 0.86 -3.47 8.93
C PRO A 262 0.04 -2.96 10.12
N SER A 263 0.45 -1.84 10.71
CA SER A 263 -0.19 -1.29 11.92
C SER A 263 -1.56 -0.69 11.60
N GLY A 264 -1.95 -0.73 10.32
CA GLY A 264 -3.04 0.06 9.76
C GLY A 264 -2.77 1.56 9.89
N LEU A 265 -1.51 1.95 9.99
CA LEU A 265 -1.07 3.33 10.12
C LEU A 265 0.01 3.66 9.09
N LEU A 266 -0.01 4.88 8.59
CA LEU A 266 0.97 5.46 7.70
C LEU A 266 1.33 6.86 8.22
N LEU A 267 2.63 7.12 8.36
CA LEU A 267 3.14 8.46 8.62
C LEU A 267 3.39 9.12 7.26
N LEU A 268 2.59 10.11 6.87
CA LEU A 268 2.59 10.62 5.50
C LEU A 268 3.92 11.29 5.12
N GLU A 269 4.51 12.01 6.08
CA GLU A 269 5.79 12.69 6.01
C GLU A 269 6.93 11.72 5.77
N SER A 270 6.75 10.44 6.15
CA SER A 270 7.71 9.43 5.77
C SER A 270 7.88 9.42 4.26
N LEU A 271 6.82 9.60 3.46
CA LEU A 271 6.91 9.52 2.01
C LEU A 271 7.61 10.73 1.35
N SER A 272 8.20 11.67 2.11
CA SER A 272 8.98 12.78 1.56
C SER A 272 10.27 12.31 0.87
N ASP A 273 10.78 13.16 -0.01
CA ASP A 273 12.03 13.00 -0.76
C ASP A 273 13.24 13.65 -0.06
N GLU A 274 13.13 13.94 1.24
CA GLU A 274 14.23 14.51 2.01
C GLU A 274 15.47 13.62 1.95
N SER A 275 16.62 14.20 1.60
CA SER A 275 17.87 13.45 1.44
C SER A 275 18.44 12.95 2.76
N ALA A 276 18.27 13.73 3.83
CA ALA A 276 18.66 13.35 5.18
C ALA A 276 17.64 12.38 5.77
N GLN A 277 18.06 11.12 5.92
CA GLN A 277 17.26 10.08 6.57
C GLN A 277 17.94 9.68 7.88
N HIS A 278 17.11 9.32 8.86
CA HIS A 278 17.50 8.97 10.20
C HIS A 278 16.89 7.64 10.59
N GLU A 279 17.70 6.78 11.19
CA GLU A 279 17.23 5.48 11.66
C GLU A 279 16.37 5.62 12.92
N CYS A 280 15.23 4.92 12.91
CA CYS A 280 14.43 4.66 14.10
C CYS A 280 14.97 3.43 14.83
N VAL A 281 15.41 3.59 16.08
CA VAL A 281 16.01 2.49 16.86
C VAL A 281 15.05 1.32 17.09
N LYS A 282 13.73 1.57 17.15
CA LYS A 282 12.74 0.52 17.42
C LYS A 282 12.40 -0.30 16.17
N CYS A 283 12.24 0.34 15.01
CA CYS A 283 11.79 -0.35 13.81
C CYS A 283 12.83 -0.45 12.69
N GLY A 284 14.03 0.09 12.88
CA GLY A 284 15.10 0.13 11.87
C GLY A 284 14.81 1.00 10.65
N ALA A 285 13.63 1.62 10.56
CA ALA A 285 13.25 2.40 9.38
C ALA A 285 14.10 3.68 9.28
N LEU A 286 14.62 3.93 8.08
CA LEU A 286 15.25 5.19 7.70
C LEU A 286 14.15 6.18 7.27
N LEU A 287 14.02 7.26 8.03
CA LEU A 287 12.93 8.22 7.94
C LEU A 287 13.43 9.68 7.94
N PRO A 288 12.72 10.61 7.28
CA PRO A 288 12.98 12.04 7.40
C PRO A 288 12.92 12.54 8.84
N LEU A 289 13.57 13.66 9.14
CA LEU A 289 13.57 14.26 10.48
C LEU A 289 12.14 14.61 10.96
N SER A 290 11.26 14.98 10.03
CA SER A 290 9.85 15.27 10.27
C SER A 290 9.06 14.08 10.86
N CYS A 291 9.56 12.85 10.71
CA CYS A 291 8.97 11.66 11.32
C CYS A 291 9.33 11.46 12.80
N PHE A 292 10.17 12.32 13.37
CA PHE A 292 10.62 12.27 14.74
C PHE A 292 10.17 13.54 15.49
N GLU A 293 9.86 13.39 16.77
CA GLU A 293 9.79 14.56 17.65
C GLU A 293 11.19 15.19 17.71
N ASN A 294 11.27 16.48 17.37
CA ASN A 294 12.52 17.21 17.26
C ASN A 294 12.40 18.60 17.93
N LEU A 295 13.51 19.07 18.50
CA LEU A 295 13.65 20.42 19.05
C LEU A 295 14.74 21.13 18.25
N SER A 296 14.37 22.23 17.60
CA SER A 296 15.34 23.15 17.01
C SER A 296 15.67 24.22 18.04
N TRP A 297 16.93 24.27 18.49
CA TRP A 297 17.42 25.38 19.30
C TRP A 297 17.68 26.56 18.35
N ARG A 298 16.74 27.50 18.24
CA ARG A 298 17.06 28.85 17.77
C ARG A 298 17.65 29.64 18.93
N ILE A 299 18.92 29.40 19.24
CA ILE A 299 19.68 30.38 20.04
C ILE A 299 20.15 31.44 19.04
N GLU A 300 19.69 32.68 19.23
CA GLU A 300 20.19 33.82 18.46
C GLU A 300 21.73 33.82 18.50
N GLY A 301 22.36 33.65 17.32
CA GLY A 301 23.80 33.72 17.16
C GLY A 301 24.58 32.40 17.13
N ALA A 302 23.97 31.24 17.40
CA ALA A 302 24.65 29.94 17.31
C ALA A 302 23.84 28.94 16.45
N ARG A 303 24.49 28.35 15.43
CA ARG A 303 23.95 27.20 14.68
C ARG A 303 24.03 25.95 15.56
N GLY A 304 23.19 25.88 16.59
CA GLY A 304 23.03 24.65 17.37
C GLY A 304 22.53 23.53 16.45
N THR A 305 23.14 22.35 16.55
CA THR A 305 22.60 21.13 15.95
C THR A 305 21.28 20.83 16.67
N GLY A 306 20.21 20.61 15.90
CA GLY A 306 18.91 20.22 16.48
C GLY A 306 19.05 18.90 17.23
N VAL A 307 18.08 18.60 18.10
CA VAL A 307 17.98 17.27 18.72
C VAL A 307 16.69 16.59 18.30
N ARG A 308 16.70 15.27 18.21
CA ARG A 308 15.53 14.44 17.90
C ARG A 308 15.39 13.27 18.86
N ARG A 309 14.20 12.70 18.96
CA ARG A 309 13.99 11.37 19.56
C ARG A 309 14.62 10.28 18.69
N ARG A 310 15.03 9.20 19.35
CA ARG A 310 15.57 7.99 18.68
C ARG A 310 14.49 7.13 18.02
N HIS A 311 13.23 7.25 18.45
CA HIS A 311 12.09 6.54 17.88
C HIS A 311 11.21 7.45 17.03
N CYS A 312 10.72 6.93 15.91
CA CYS A 312 9.77 7.65 15.07
C CYS A 312 8.40 7.75 15.75
N GLN A 313 7.60 8.73 15.33
CA GLN A 313 6.27 8.99 15.89
C GLN A 313 5.34 7.78 15.82
N LEU A 314 5.42 6.97 14.74
CA LEU A 314 4.65 5.73 14.62
C LEU A 314 5.01 4.73 15.74
N CYS A 315 6.30 4.49 15.97
CA CYS A 315 6.81 3.60 17.01
C CYS A 315 6.46 4.06 18.43
N VAL A 316 6.52 5.38 18.67
CA VAL A 316 6.14 6.00 19.94
C VAL A 316 4.65 5.82 20.18
N THR A 317 3.80 6.22 19.22
CA THR A 317 2.34 6.17 19.35
C THR A 317 1.84 4.72 19.53
N THR A 318 2.40 3.77 18.79
CA THR A 318 2.05 2.34 18.96
C THR A 318 2.42 1.81 20.33
N SER A 319 3.63 2.12 20.84
CA SER A 319 4.02 1.71 22.19
C SER A 319 3.10 2.28 23.28
N LEU A 320 2.74 3.56 23.16
CA LEU A 320 1.85 4.22 24.11
C LEU A 320 0.47 3.53 24.17
N ARG A 321 -0.07 3.12 23.01
CA ARG A 321 -1.35 2.40 22.94
C ARG A 321 -1.27 1.02 23.60
N ASP A 322 -0.21 0.28 23.30
CA ASP A 322 -0.09 -1.12 23.74
C ASP A 322 0.34 -1.24 25.21
N HIS A 323 0.40 -0.11 25.95
CA HIS A 323 0.94 0.00 27.31
C HIS A 323 2.32 -0.67 27.47
N THR A 324 3.04 -0.80 26.36
CA THR A 324 4.40 -1.32 26.37
C THR A 324 5.31 -0.19 26.79
N SER A 325 6.17 -0.44 27.77
CA SER A 325 7.23 0.50 28.09
C SER A 325 8.03 0.73 26.81
N LEU A 326 8.07 1.99 26.35
CA LEU A 326 9.20 2.38 25.51
C LEU A 326 10.45 2.04 26.32
N PRO A 327 11.47 1.39 25.74
CA PRO A 327 12.77 1.29 26.38
C PRO A 327 13.16 2.69 26.91
N LYS A 328 13.85 2.79 28.04
CA LYS A 328 14.27 4.09 28.61
C LYS A 328 14.93 4.98 27.53
N ASP A 329 15.59 4.36 26.56
CA ASP A 329 16.22 4.94 25.36
C ASP A 329 15.27 5.67 24.39
N GLY A 330 13.96 5.39 24.44
CA GLY A 330 12.96 6.09 23.62
C GLY A 330 12.67 7.52 24.04
N SER A 331 13.11 7.87 25.26
CA SER A 331 13.09 9.22 25.78
C SER A 331 14.43 9.95 25.61
N GLU A 332 15.42 9.32 24.97
CA GLU A 332 16.71 9.95 24.74
C GLU A 332 16.64 10.91 23.54
N TRP A 333 17.21 12.10 23.75
CA TRP A 333 17.42 13.08 22.70
C TRP A 333 18.80 12.88 22.11
N VAL A 334 18.90 12.72 20.80
CA VAL A 334 20.16 12.61 20.06
C VAL A 334 20.33 13.79 19.12
N GLU A 335 21.57 14.22 18.90
CA GLU A 335 21.89 15.26 17.92
C GLU A 335 21.46 14.83 16.51
N THR A 336 20.82 15.73 15.76
CA THR A 336 20.38 15.45 14.39
C THR A 336 21.56 15.20 13.45
N SER A 337 22.73 15.77 13.73
CA SER A 337 23.97 15.62 12.96
C SER A 337 24.68 14.29 13.15
N GLN A 338 24.40 13.54 14.22
CA GLN A 338 25.20 12.34 14.56
C GLN A 338 24.85 11.11 13.69
N PHE A 339 23.73 11.13 12.96
CA PHE A 339 23.26 9.94 12.21
C PHE A 339 22.49 10.24 10.91
N PRO A 340 22.92 11.12 9.99
CA PRO A 340 22.41 11.07 8.63
C PRO A 340 23.12 9.93 7.89
N THR A 341 22.42 8.81 7.67
CA THR A 341 22.91 7.78 6.75
C THR A 341 22.71 8.30 5.32
N SER A 342 23.76 8.86 4.73
CA SER A 342 23.78 9.20 3.30
C SER A 342 23.94 7.93 2.48
N THR A 343 22.90 7.11 2.41
CA THR A 343 22.89 5.87 1.61
C THR A 343 21.56 5.66 0.92
N ILE A 344 21.00 6.73 0.34
CA ILE A 344 20.29 6.54 -0.93
C ILE A 344 21.42 6.30 -1.94
N PRO A 345 21.70 5.07 -2.42
CA PRO A 345 22.43 4.96 -3.66
C PRO A 345 21.66 5.84 -4.64
N PRO A 346 22.32 6.76 -5.37
CA PRO A 346 21.61 7.63 -6.30
C PRO A 346 20.65 6.74 -7.03
N SER A 347 19.35 7.06 -6.96
CA SER A 347 18.34 6.44 -7.79
C SER A 347 19.03 6.32 -9.12
N THR A 348 19.27 5.09 -9.61
CA THR A 348 19.76 4.92 -10.96
C THR A 348 18.64 5.55 -11.77
N THR A 349 18.83 6.83 -12.06
CA THR A 349 18.39 7.49 -13.24
C THR A 349 19.02 6.59 -14.29
N THR A 350 18.32 5.52 -14.64
CA THR A 350 18.15 5.22 -16.05
C THR A 350 17.78 6.55 -16.64
N SER A 351 18.79 7.22 -17.17
CA SER A 351 18.67 8.26 -18.14
C SER A 351 17.80 7.67 -19.23
N PHE A 352 16.48 7.82 -19.06
CA PHE A 352 15.65 8.10 -20.20
C PHE A 352 16.29 9.33 -20.80
N SER A 353 17.07 9.11 -21.84
CA SER A 353 17.58 10.14 -22.73
C SER A 353 16.47 11.17 -22.86
N GLN A 354 16.74 12.38 -22.36
CA GLN A 354 15.86 13.54 -22.53
C GLN A 354 15.75 13.80 -24.03
N ALA A 355 14.83 13.09 -24.67
CA ALA A 355 14.27 13.52 -25.93
C ALA A 355 13.43 14.74 -25.55
N SER A 356 13.97 15.89 -25.91
CA SER A 356 13.36 17.21 -25.87
C SER A 356 12.01 17.22 -26.59
N SER A 357 10.97 16.78 -25.89
CA SER A 357 9.56 17.05 -26.18
C SER A 357 8.75 16.73 -24.92
N HIS A 358 8.72 17.66 -23.96
CA HIS A 358 7.84 17.60 -22.80
C HIS A 358 6.38 17.73 -23.24
N GLN A 359 5.80 16.62 -23.72
CA GLN A 359 4.41 16.30 -23.50
C GLN A 359 4.40 15.21 -22.43
N GLN A 360 4.07 15.59 -21.20
CA GLN A 360 3.79 14.65 -20.10
C GLN A 360 2.71 13.66 -20.56
N TYR A 361 3.13 12.45 -20.90
CA TYR A 361 2.20 11.34 -21.10
C TYR A 361 1.67 10.94 -19.73
N ASN A 362 0.49 11.45 -19.39
CA ASN A 362 -0.37 10.85 -18.39
C ASN A 362 -1.35 9.97 -19.19
N PRO A 363 -1.37 8.63 -18.97
CA PRO A 363 -2.24 7.71 -19.73
C PRO A 363 -3.73 8.06 -19.61
N TYR A 364 -4.11 8.92 -18.66
CA TYR A 364 -5.47 9.39 -18.41
C TYR A 364 -5.76 10.80 -18.96
N ARG A 365 -4.80 11.52 -19.55
CA ARG A 365 -4.99 12.90 -20.04
C ARG A 365 -5.87 13.02 -21.30
N ASN A 366 -6.17 11.92 -21.99
CA ASN A 366 -6.80 11.92 -23.32
C ASN A 366 -8.18 11.25 -23.41
N LYS A 367 -8.89 10.98 -22.31
CA LYS A 367 -10.29 10.54 -22.40
C LYS A 367 -11.23 11.74 -22.23
N GLY A 368 -11.97 12.06 -23.29
CA GLY A 368 -12.92 13.16 -23.34
C GLY A 368 -13.88 13.16 -22.15
N ARG A 369 -14.09 14.35 -21.58
CA ARG A 369 -15.00 14.59 -20.46
C ARG A 369 -16.41 14.08 -20.81
N VAL A 370 -16.88 13.09 -20.06
CA VAL A 370 -18.32 12.90 -19.87
C VAL A 370 -18.72 13.77 -18.66
N PRO A 371 -19.76 14.60 -18.75
CA PRO A 371 -20.13 15.47 -17.65
C PRO A 371 -20.80 14.63 -16.55
N CYS A 372 -20.11 14.42 -15.43
CA CYS A 372 -20.75 13.92 -14.21
C CYS A 372 -21.48 15.08 -13.53
N THR A 373 -22.81 14.95 -13.47
CA THR A 373 -23.68 15.70 -12.57
C THR A 373 -23.23 15.46 -11.12
N PHE A 374 -23.05 16.54 -10.38
CA PHE A 374 -22.71 16.57 -8.96
C PHE A 374 -23.61 15.63 -8.15
N LEU A 375 -23.01 14.63 -7.49
CA LEU A 375 -23.60 14.00 -6.30
C LEU A 375 -23.29 14.90 -5.09
N PRO A 376 -24.28 15.30 -4.28
CA PRO A 376 -24.04 16.15 -3.13
C PRO A 376 -23.30 15.37 -2.04
N LEU A 377 -22.28 16.03 -1.48
CA LEU A 377 -21.55 15.65 -0.29
C LEU A 377 -22.53 15.27 0.84
N LEU A 378 -22.53 13.99 1.23
CA LEU A 378 -23.15 13.52 2.46
C LEU A 378 -22.31 14.01 3.66
N GLN A 379 -22.74 15.10 4.28
CA GLN A 379 -22.37 15.42 5.65
C GLN A 379 -23.21 14.56 6.61
N PRO A 380 -22.63 13.83 7.58
CA PRO A 380 -23.40 13.18 8.62
C PRO A 380 -23.82 14.23 9.66
N GLN A 381 -25.13 14.48 9.79
CA GLN A 381 -25.71 15.22 10.91
C GLN A 381 -25.78 14.33 12.17
N PRO A 382 -25.47 14.85 13.38
CA PRO A 382 -25.63 14.11 14.62
C PRO A 382 -27.09 14.17 15.09
N GLN A 383 -27.78 13.04 15.16
CA GLN A 383 -29.10 12.97 15.78
C GLN A 383 -28.97 12.91 17.31
N THR A 384 -29.38 14.00 17.95
CA THR A 384 -29.75 14.05 19.38
C THR A 384 -31.04 13.28 19.62
N LEU A 385 -30.96 12.19 20.38
CA LEU A 385 -32.08 11.56 21.06
C LEU A 385 -32.54 12.47 22.23
N ARG A 386 -33.76 13.01 22.14
CA ARG A 386 -34.52 13.48 23.31
C ARG A 386 -35.66 12.51 23.57
N LEU A 387 -35.62 11.89 24.75
CA LEU A 387 -36.78 11.32 25.42
C LEU A 387 -37.86 12.40 25.61
N VAL A 388 -39.10 12.09 25.26
CA VAL A 388 -40.28 12.55 26.00
C VAL A 388 -41.26 11.39 26.08
N ALA A 389 -41.59 11.03 27.31
CA ALA A 389 -42.63 10.09 27.69
C ALA A 389 -44.03 10.68 27.44
N VAL A 390 -44.97 9.85 26.98
CA VAL A 390 -46.27 9.57 27.62
C VAL A 390 -46.61 8.12 27.33
#